data_AF-A0A410RN25-F1
#
_entry.id   AF-A0A410RN25-F1
#
_cell.length_a   1.000
_cell.length_b   1.000
_cell.length_c   1.000
_cell.angle_alpha   90.00
_cell.angle_beta   90.00
_cell.angle_gamma   90.00
#
_symmetry.space_group_name_H-M   'P 1'
#
loop_
_entity.id
_entity.type
_entity.pdbx_description
1 polymer ?
#
loop_
_entity_poly.entity_id
_entity_poly.type
_entity_poly.pdbx_seq_one_letter_code
_entity_poly.pdbx_strand_id
1 'polypeptide(L)'
;MPELSPIVAGVIAIGPFRRSLVPFLEYSAHAYEHTREGARIIVTILHDSHDPVMLRDVGECLGLDPWDFNTHVIDFAKIDLECLGIVWENDELPERMTALKDAGFQFYFRMQHWKFAA
;
A
#
# COMPACT_ATOMS: atom_id res chain seq x y z
N MET A 1 -10.67 -29.32 -11.94
CA MET A 1 -10.89 -27.85 -12.02
C MET A 1 -9.51 -27.22 -12.01
N PRO A 2 -9.19 -26.26 -12.90
CA PRO A 2 -7.93 -25.55 -12.78
C PRO A 2 -7.95 -24.81 -11.44
N GLU A 3 -6.93 -25.01 -10.60
CA GLU A 3 -6.73 -24.21 -9.40
C GLU A 3 -6.53 -22.76 -9.86
N LEU A 4 -7.49 -21.90 -9.53
CA LEU A 4 -7.33 -20.47 -9.73
C LEU A 4 -6.20 -20.01 -8.83
N SER A 5 -5.17 -19.40 -9.42
CA SER A 5 -4.12 -18.71 -8.69
C SER A 5 -4.73 -17.77 -7.64
N PRO A 6 -4.28 -17.82 -6.37
CA PRO A 6 -4.86 -16.98 -5.33
C PRO A 6 -4.73 -15.51 -5.74
N ILE A 7 -5.82 -14.77 -5.59
CA ILE A 7 -5.81 -13.31 -5.75
C ILE A 7 -5.11 -12.75 -4.53
N VAL A 8 -4.18 -11.83 -4.76
CA VAL A 8 -3.58 -11.02 -3.72
C VAL A 8 -3.95 -9.58 -3.89
N ALA A 9 -4.04 -8.85 -2.78
CA ALA A 9 -4.10 -7.41 -2.82
C ALA A 9 -2.97 -6.76 -2.04
N GLY A 10 -2.58 -5.59 -2.52
CA GLY A 10 -1.58 -4.75 -1.88
C GLY A 10 -1.92 -3.28 -2.06
N VAL A 11 -1.24 -2.45 -1.27
CA VAL A 11 -1.33 -1.00 -1.38
C VAL A 11 0.05 -0.45 -1.73
N ILE A 12 0.08 0.37 -2.77
CA ILE A 12 1.27 1.11 -3.17
C ILE A 12 1.01 2.61 -3.01
N ALA A 13 2.07 3.36 -2.79
CA ALA A 13 2.03 4.82 -2.81
C ALA A 13 3.00 5.34 -3.88
N ILE A 14 2.59 6.37 -4.61
CA ILE A 14 3.40 7.01 -5.65
C ILE A 14 3.50 8.49 -5.35
N GLY A 15 4.73 9.01 -5.27
CA GLY A 15 4.96 10.40 -4.90
C GLY A 15 6.42 10.85 -5.06
N PRO A 16 6.72 12.11 -4.72
CA PRO A 16 8.06 12.66 -4.84
C PRO A 16 8.96 12.14 -3.71
N PHE A 17 10.13 11.64 -4.08
CA PHE A 17 11.18 11.31 -3.12
C PHE A 17 11.65 12.56 -2.37
N ARG A 18 11.79 12.42 -1.05
CA ARG A 18 12.45 13.38 -0.16
C ARG A 18 13.33 12.61 0.81
N ARG A 19 14.57 13.06 1.03
CA ARG A 19 15.49 12.40 1.98
C ARG A 19 14.95 12.31 3.40
N SER A 20 14.14 13.30 3.81
CA SER A 20 13.49 13.28 5.11
C SER A 20 12.48 12.13 5.27
N LEU A 21 12.01 11.54 4.18
CA LEU A 21 11.03 10.44 4.21
C LEU A 21 11.67 9.07 4.29
N VAL A 22 13.00 8.93 4.17
CA VAL A 22 13.71 7.64 4.19
C VAL A 22 13.27 6.71 5.33
N PRO A 23 13.03 7.18 6.58
CA PRO A 23 12.51 6.31 7.65
C PRO A 23 11.16 5.64 7.34
N PHE A 24 10.37 6.21 6.41
CA PHE A 24 9.05 5.73 6.01
C PHE A 24 9.06 4.95 4.68
N LEU A 25 10.24 4.75 4.06
CA LEU A 25 10.40 4.04 2.79
C LEU A 25 10.79 2.57 2.99
N GLU A 26 10.60 1.75 1.95
CA GLU A 26 10.80 0.29 1.99
C GLU A 26 12.27 -0.13 2.14
N TYR A 27 13.21 0.69 1.66
CA TYR A 27 14.63 0.35 1.58
C TYR A 27 15.46 1.22 2.51
N SER A 28 16.65 0.72 2.86
CA SER A 28 17.60 1.49 3.66
C SER A 28 18.04 2.78 2.95
N ALA A 29 18.58 3.73 3.72
CA ALA A 29 19.09 5.00 3.20
C ALA A 29 20.09 4.82 2.04
N HIS A 30 20.89 3.75 2.06
CA HIS A 30 21.87 3.45 1.01
C HIS A 30 21.22 3.19 -0.35
N ALA A 31 20.06 2.51 -0.40
CA ALA A 31 19.34 2.29 -1.65
C ALA A 31 18.85 3.59 -2.31
N TYR A 32 18.68 4.64 -1.51
CA TYR A 32 18.21 5.95 -1.97
C TYR A 32 19.34 7.00 -2.11
N GLU A 33 20.60 6.64 -1.87
CA GLU A 33 21.73 7.58 -1.81
C GLU A 33 21.85 8.47 -3.06
N HIS A 34 21.62 7.87 -4.23
CA HIS A 34 21.68 8.55 -5.53
C HIS A 34 20.31 8.94 -6.08
N THR A 35 19.23 8.75 -5.32
CA THR A 35 17.90 9.18 -5.75
C THR A 35 17.81 10.70 -5.69
N ARG A 36 17.43 11.30 -6.82
CA ARG A 36 17.27 12.76 -6.92
C ARG A 36 16.06 13.21 -6.10
N GLU A 37 16.22 14.29 -5.33
CA GLU A 37 15.11 15.00 -4.68
C GLU A 37 13.99 15.31 -5.69
N GLY A 38 12.74 15.02 -5.30
CA GLY A 38 11.56 15.18 -6.15
C GLY A 38 11.38 14.12 -7.25
N ALA A 39 12.27 13.12 -7.37
CA ALA A 39 12.03 12.00 -8.29
C ALA A 39 10.75 11.24 -7.90
N ARG A 40 9.93 10.85 -8.88
CA ARG A 40 8.76 10.00 -8.59
C ARG A 40 9.23 8.60 -8.26
N ILE A 41 8.87 8.12 -7.08
CA ILE A 41 9.14 6.76 -6.61
C ILE A 41 7.84 6.04 -6.29
N ILE A 42 7.92 4.71 -6.28
CA ILE A 42 6.85 3.81 -5.86
C ILE A 42 7.28 3.20 -4.53
N VAL A 43 6.38 3.16 -3.56
CA VAL A 43 6.61 2.58 -2.24
C VAL A 43 5.55 1.53 -2.00
N THR A 44 5.95 0.32 -1.59
CA THR A 44 5.00 -0.69 -1.14
C THR A 44 4.61 -0.39 0.30
N ILE A 45 3.33 -0.11 0.52
CA ILE A 45 2.77 0.12 1.85
C ILE A 45 2.39 -1.21 2.46
N LEU A 46 1.67 -2.04 1.69
CA LEU A 46 1.16 -3.33 2.12
C LEU A 46 1.54 -4.39 1.10
N HIS A 47 2.20 -5.45 1.58
CA HIS A 47 2.53 -6.61 0.77
C HIS A 47 1.33 -7.54 0.60
N ASP A 48 1.31 -8.16 -0.58
CA ASP A 48 0.30 -9.05 -1.13
C ASP A 48 -0.26 -10.05 -0.10
N SER A 49 -1.49 -9.81 0.40
CA SER A 49 -2.23 -10.75 1.26
C SER A 49 -3.08 -11.70 0.43
N HIS A 50 -3.10 -12.98 0.80
CA HIS A 50 -3.86 -14.03 0.13
C HIS A 50 -5.17 -14.42 0.85
N ASP A 51 -5.43 -13.87 2.04
CA ASP A 51 -6.61 -14.24 2.84
C ASP A 51 -7.83 -13.42 2.39
N PRO A 52 -8.88 -14.05 1.81
CA PRO A 52 -10.07 -13.34 1.33
C PRO A 52 -10.82 -12.56 2.43
N VAL A 53 -10.78 -13.02 3.68
CA VAL A 53 -11.41 -12.35 4.82
C VAL A 53 -10.63 -11.10 5.14
N MET A 54 -9.31 -11.21 5.28
CA MET A 54 -8.44 -10.06 5.47
C MET A 54 -8.64 -9.07 4.32
N LEU A 55 -8.59 -9.50 3.06
CA LEU A 55 -8.74 -8.62 1.90
C LEU A 55 -10.03 -7.79 1.91
N ARG A 56 -11.15 -8.37 2.38
CA ARG A 56 -12.40 -7.63 2.56
C ARG A 56 -12.27 -6.59 3.67
N ASP A 57 -11.82 -7.00 4.85
CA ASP A 57 -11.73 -6.12 6.03
C ASP A 57 -10.78 -4.94 5.75
N VAL A 58 -9.74 -5.19 4.96
CA VAL A 58 -8.79 -4.21 4.43
C VAL A 58 -9.45 -3.24 3.46
N GLY A 59 -10.22 -3.75 2.51
CA GLY A 59 -10.96 -2.92 1.55
C GLY A 59 -11.89 -1.96 2.30
N GLU A 60 -12.55 -2.47 3.34
CA GLU A 60 -13.40 -1.69 4.24
C GLU A 60 -12.60 -0.61 4.99
N CYS A 61 -11.46 -0.94 5.63
CA CYS A 61 -10.62 0.08 6.28
C CYS A 61 -10.09 1.13 5.28
N LEU A 62 -9.89 0.79 4.01
CA LEU A 62 -9.46 1.73 2.96
C LEU A 62 -10.60 2.58 2.40
N GLY A 63 -11.84 2.36 2.83
CA GLY A 63 -13.02 3.04 2.31
C GLY A 63 -13.35 2.65 0.86
N LEU A 64 -12.95 1.44 0.45
CA LEU A 64 -13.23 0.88 -0.87
C LEU A 64 -14.51 0.02 -0.81
N ASP A 65 -15.29 0.05 -1.89
CA ASP A 65 -16.33 -0.97 -2.08
C ASP A 65 -15.63 -2.29 -2.48
N PRO A 66 -15.81 -3.38 -1.71
CA PRO A 66 -15.20 -4.68 -2.02
C PRO A 66 -15.55 -5.21 -3.44
N TRP A 67 -16.61 -4.70 -4.05
CA TRP A 67 -17.07 -5.08 -5.38
C TRP A 67 -16.73 -4.07 -6.48
N ASP A 68 -16.13 -2.92 -6.13
CA ASP A 68 -15.65 -1.94 -7.10
C ASP A 68 -14.18 -2.16 -7.46
N PHE A 69 -13.95 -3.12 -8.35
CA PHE A 69 -12.63 -3.46 -8.87
C PHE A 69 -11.97 -2.36 -9.72
N ASN A 70 -12.70 -1.29 -10.08
CA ASN A 70 -12.18 -0.25 -10.97
C ASN A 70 -11.60 0.95 -10.21
N THR A 71 -11.90 1.08 -8.91
CA THR A 71 -11.38 2.17 -8.08
C THR A 71 -10.05 1.78 -7.48
N HIS A 72 -8.98 2.07 -8.23
CA HIS A 72 -7.61 1.82 -7.77
C HIS A 72 -7.02 2.97 -6.95
N VAL A 73 -7.56 4.18 -7.06
CA VAL A 73 -7.07 5.33 -6.28
C VAL A 73 -7.79 5.36 -4.95
N ILE A 74 -7.04 5.34 -3.85
CA ILE A 74 -7.60 5.41 -2.51
C ILE A 74 -7.75 6.88 -2.12
N ASP A 75 -8.96 7.25 -1.67
CA ASP A 75 -9.21 8.54 -1.05
C ASP A 75 -8.73 8.49 0.41
N PHE A 76 -7.62 9.17 0.70
CA PHE A 76 -7.03 9.17 2.03
C PHE A 76 -8.01 9.65 3.11
N ALA A 77 -8.95 10.52 2.78
CA ALA A 77 -9.94 11.02 3.74
C ALA A 77 -10.95 9.95 4.19
N LYS A 78 -11.04 8.83 3.46
CA LYS A 78 -11.91 7.70 3.77
C LYS A 78 -11.20 6.55 4.47
N ILE A 79 -9.88 6.64 4.66
CA ILE A 79 -9.11 5.57 5.29
C ILE A 79 -9.31 5.61 6.80
N ASP A 80 -9.72 4.48 7.37
CA ASP A 80 -9.62 4.20 8.79
C ASP A 80 -8.23 3.61 9.09
N LEU A 81 -7.30 4.49 9.45
CA LEU A 81 -5.90 4.11 9.72
C LEU A 81 -5.77 3.25 10.99
N GLU A 82 -6.65 3.42 11.97
CA GLU A 82 -6.63 2.63 13.21
C GLU A 82 -7.06 1.19 12.93
N CYS A 83 -8.18 1.03 12.21
CA CYS A 83 -8.63 -0.26 11.66
C CYS A 83 -7.52 -0.94 10.86
N LEU A 84 -6.87 -0.19 9.96
CA LEU A 84 -5.83 -0.73 9.09
C LEU A 84 -4.60 -1.20 9.87
N GLY A 85 -4.17 -0.46 10.90
CA GLY A 85 -3.07 -0.85 11.78
C GLY A 85 -3.36 -2.13 12.57
N ILE A 86 -4.60 -2.28 13.06
CA ILE A 86 -5.07 -3.47 13.79
C ILE A 86 -5.13 -4.69 12.88
N VAL A 87 -5.78 -4.57 11.72
CA VAL A 87 -5.95 -5.68 10.76
C VAL A 87 -4.60 -6.22 10.27
N TRP A 88 -3.58 -5.36 10.22
CA TRP A 88 -2.24 -5.72 9.76
C TRP A 88 -1.19 -5.95 10.86
N GLU A 89 -1.57 -5.82 12.13
CA GLU A 89 -0.65 -5.91 13.26
C GLU A 89 0.57 -4.97 13.09
N ASN A 90 0.33 -3.75 12.58
CA ASN A 90 1.36 -2.76 12.30
C ASN A 90 1.00 -1.38 12.85
N ASP A 91 1.45 -1.12 14.07
CA ASP A 91 1.19 0.14 14.79
C ASP A 91 1.89 1.36 14.17
N GLU A 92 2.94 1.16 13.34
CA GLU A 92 3.66 2.24 12.66
C GLU A 92 3.01 2.65 11.33
N LEU A 93 2.07 1.84 10.83
CA LEU A 93 1.40 2.06 9.55
C LEU A 93 0.65 3.40 9.47
N PRO A 94 -0.12 3.83 10.49
CA PRO A 94 -0.80 5.14 10.46
C PRO A 94 0.17 6.31 10.32
N GLU A 95 1.28 6.29 11.06
CA GLU A 95 2.31 7.33 11.00
C GLU A 95 2.97 7.36 9.62
N ARG A 96 3.38 6.20 9.11
CA ARG A 96 3.99 6.03 7.79
C ARG A 96 3.09 6.56 6.67
N MET A 97 1.81 6.18 6.68
CA MET A 97 0.86 6.62 5.65
C MET A 97 0.60 8.14 5.72
N THR A 98 0.52 8.69 6.93
CA THR A 98 0.34 10.14 7.14
C THR A 98 1.54 10.92 6.62
N ALA A 99 2.77 10.50 6.95
CA ALA A 99 3.99 11.16 6.48
C ALA A 99 4.11 11.17 4.94
N LEU A 100 3.73 10.07 4.29
CA LEU A 100 3.73 9.97 2.82
C LEU A 100 2.63 10.85 2.19
N LYS A 101 1.43 10.87 2.76
CA LYS A 101 0.33 11.73 2.31
C LYS A 101 0.72 13.21 2.37
N ASP A 102 1.30 13.66 3.49
CA ASP A 102 1.75 15.05 3.66
C ASP A 102 2.91 15.42 2.73
N ALA A 103 3.68 14.43 2.27
CA ALA A 103 4.69 14.60 1.24
C ALA A 103 4.13 14.65 -0.19
N GLY A 104 2.83 14.43 -0.38
CA GLY A 104 2.15 14.46 -1.67
C GLY A 104 2.13 13.10 -2.39
N PHE A 105 2.23 11.99 -1.65
CA PHE A 105 2.00 10.67 -2.22
C PHE A 105 0.51 10.42 -2.42
N GLN A 106 0.21 9.71 -3.50
CA GLN A 106 -1.12 9.17 -3.77
C GLN A 106 -1.10 7.65 -3.58
N PHE A 107 -2.16 7.12 -2.98
CA PHE A 107 -2.28 5.72 -2.60
C PHE A 107 -3.14 4.96 -3.59
N TYR A 108 -2.73 3.72 -3.86
CA TYR A 108 -3.40 2.88 -4.82
C TYR A 108 -3.59 1.47 -4.28
N PHE A 109 -4.79 0.95 -4.44
CA PHE A 109 -5.14 -0.44 -4.20
C PHE A 109 -4.96 -1.24 -5.48
N ARG A 110 -4.18 -2.33 -5.41
CA ARG A 110 -3.98 -3.25 -6.52
C ARG A 110 -4.42 -4.64 -6.10
N MET A 111 -5.12 -5.33 -7.00
CA MET A 111 -5.32 -6.77 -6.95
C MET A 111 -4.53 -7.41 -8.08
N GLN A 112 -3.82 -8.49 -7.79
CA GLN A 112 -3.11 -9.27 -8.80
C GLN A 112 -3.30 -10.76 -8.56
N HIS A 113 -3.29 -11.54 -9.63
CA HIS A 113 -3.18 -12.99 -9.49
C HIS A 113 -1.76 -13.34 -9.11
N TRP A 114 -1.61 -14.12 -8.03
CA TRP A 114 -0.32 -14.70 -7.68
C TRP A 114 0.15 -15.64 -8.78
N LYS A 115 1.15 -15.22 -9.55
CA LYS A 115 1.80 -16.13 -10.50
C LYS A 115 2.77 -16.99 -9.72
N PHE A 116 2.55 -18.30 -9.72
CA PHE A 116 3.60 -19.25 -9.33
C PHE A 116 4.84 -18.92 -10.17
N ALA A 117 5.96 -18.59 -9.51
CA ALA A 117 7.24 -18.56 -10.18
C ALA A 117 7.51 -19.98 -10.67
N ALA A 118 7.59 -20.15 -11.99
CA ALA A 118 8.03 -21.38 -12.63
C ALA A 118 9.56 -21.53 -12.50
#